data_AF-A0A2H0VEA8-F1
#
_entry.id   AF-A0A2H0VEA8-F1
#
_cell.length_a   1.000
_cell.length_b   1.000
_cell.length_c   1.000
_cell.angle_alpha   90.00
_cell.angle_beta   90.00
_cell.angle_gamma   90.00
#
_symmetry.space_group_name_H-M   'P 1'
#
loop_
_entity.id
_entity.type
_entity.pdbx_description
1 polymer ?
#
loop_
_entity_poly.entity_id
_entity_poly.type
_entity_poly.pdbx_seq_one_letter_code
_entity_poly.pdbx_strand_id
1 'polypeptide(L)'
;MHLLVVEVQPISILFVLVFFLFTEDWIKKNWGVYEFFFLFVGSIIAVTVYLLKLHARVAILIQEVLINIRWRNFISLYGRCGFRYRITGDFTDPVEGLIVVSERNTAGRQVYFYARFPGGKRAFGNRVFDVARDFQEGMAAVKEKWSAGVDSAFHIYPDGRPAYKQRYGYVGDFRCRRAVAHLVDNNGTVWWFHIGPDGHPAYSELYLLVSDYSEGFARVQDTDRKWRYIKADGEPIFDKSYDGAEDFSGGEARVMIYSEDGQPNTMLINTQGKPVGSFE
;
A
#
# COMPACT_ATOMS: atom_id res chain seq x y z
N MET A 1 12.46 -2.43 -37.09
CA MET A 1 13.67 -3.25 -37.30
C MET A 1 14.83 -2.29 -37.60
N HIS A 2 15.66 -1.97 -36.61
CA HIS A 2 17.00 -1.40 -36.84
C HIS A 2 17.88 -1.82 -35.66
N LEU A 3 18.67 -2.87 -35.89
CA LEU A 3 19.79 -3.25 -35.04
C LEU A 3 20.82 -2.13 -35.10
N LEU A 4 21.18 -1.56 -33.94
CA LEU A 4 22.35 -0.70 -33.82
C LEU A 4 23.57 -1.62 -33.63
N VAL A 5 24.18 -2.00 -34.75
CA VAL A 5 25.49 -2.66 -34.77
C VAL A 5 26.52 -1.59 -34.42
N VAL A 6 27.08 -1.66 -33.23
CA VAL A 6 28.24 -0.83 -32.85
C VAL A 6 29.46 -1.47 -33.50
N GLU A 7 29.83 -0.91 -34.64
CA GLU A 7 31.04 -1.28 -35.38
C GLU A 7 32.26 -0.75 -34.62
N VAL A 8 32.98 -1.64 -33.93
CA VAL A 8 34.23 -1.31 -33.25
C VAL A 8 35.31 -1.12 -34.32
N GLN A 9 35.73 0.12 -34.54
CA GLN A 9 36.78 0.49 -35.49
C GLN A 9 38.09 -0.30 -35.21
N PRO A 10 38.79 -0.82 -36.24
CA PRO A 10 39.95 -1.71 -36.08
C PRO A 10 41.26 -1.00 -35.65
N ILE A 11 41.17 0.20 -35.07
CA ILE A 11 42.34 1.02 -34.71
C ILE A 11 43.08 0.43 -33.49
N SER A 12 42.38 -0.27 -32.60
CA SER A 12 42.98 -0.87 -31.39
C SER A 12 43.86 -2.09 -31.67
N ILE A 13 43.60 -2.84 -32.75
CA ILE A 13 44.38 -4.04 -33.10
C ILE A 13 45.67 -3.66 -33.84
N LEU A 14 45.66 -2.58 -34.62
CA LEU A 14 46.85 -2.10 -35.34
C LEU A 14 47.94 -1.58 -34.37
N PHE A 15 47.55 -1.01 -33.22
CA PHE A 15 48.49 -0.51 -32.22
C PHE A 15 49.22 -1.62 -31.43
N VAL A 16 48.58 -2.77 -31.24
CA VAL A 16 49.19 -3.92 -30.54
C VAL A 16 50.25 -4.60 -31.40
N LEU A 17 50.13 -4.55 -32.74
CA LEU A 17 51.11 -5.14 -33.66
C LEU A 17 52.35 -4.28 -33.90
N VAL A 18 52.28 -2.96 -33.70
CA VAL A 18 53.46 -2.07 -33.78
C VAL A 18 54.38 -2.23 -32.56
N PHE A 19 53.89 -2.81 -31.46
CA PHE A 19 54.65 -3.03 -30.23
C PHE A 19 55.76 -4.09 -30.37
N PHE A 20 55.75 -4.90 -31.43
CA PHE A 20 56.70 -6.01 -31.63
C PHE A 20 57.91 -5.70 -32.54
N LEU A 21 58.05 -4.46 -33.04
CA LEU A 21 59.15 -4.07 -33.94
C LEU A 21 60.26 -3.22 -33.29
N PHE A 22 60.20 -2.96 -31.98
CA PHE A 22 61.19 -2.14 -31.29
C PHE A 22 62.14 -3.00 -30.44
N THR A 23 63.44 -2.82 -30.64
CA THR A 23 64.52 -3.47 -29.87
C THR A 23 64.50 -3.02 -28.40
N GLU A 24 64.82 -3.91 -27.46
CA GLU A 24 64.78 -3.65 -26.01
C GLU A 24 65.45 -2.34 -25.56
N ASP A 25 66.54 -1.94 -26.21
CA ASP A 25 67.29 -0.73 -25.87
C ASP A 25 66.52 0.57 -26.17
N TRP A 26 65.62 0.56 -27.15
CA TRP A 26 64.82 1.74 -27.50
C TRP A 26 63.67 1.96 -26.51
N ILE A 27 63.08 0.88 -25.99
CA ILE A 27 62.02 0.91 -24.97
C ILE A 27 62.58 1.41 -23.64
N LYS A 28 63.77 0.94 -23.22
CA LYS A 28 64.43 1.40 -21.99
C LYS A 28 64.76 2.89 -22.01
N LYS A 29 65.12 3.44 -23.19
CA LYS A 29 65.51 4.86 -23.33
C LYS A 29 64.32 5.83 -23.35
N ASN A 30 63.11 5.35 -23.67
CA ASN A 30 61.89 6.17 -23.77
C ASN A 30 60.82 5.81 -22.73
N TRP A 31 61.18 5.05 -21.68
CA TRP A 31 60.25 4.53 -20.67
C TRP A 31 59.37 5.60 -20.01
N GLY A 32 59.90 6.80 -19.76
CA GLY A 32 59.12 7.92 -19.20
C GLY A 32 57.95 8.35 -20.07
N VAL A 33 58.03 8.25 -21.40
CA VAL A 33 56.93 8.59 -22.32
C VAL A 33 55.79 7.56 -22.20
N TYR A 34 56.13 6.29 -21.95
CA TYR A 34 55.15 5.22 -21.76
C TYR A 34 54.45 5.32 -20.40
N GLU A 35 55.15 5.73 -19.35
CA GLU A 35 54.55 5.95 -18.03
C GLU A 35 53.43 7.01 -18.09
N PHE A 36 53.69 8.13 -18.77
CA PHE A 36 52.66 9.15 -19.03
C PHE A 36 51.51 8.62 -19.89
N PHE A 37 51.81 7.78 -20.88
CA PHE A 37 50.78 7.20 -21.76
C PHE A 37 49.86 6.23 -21.00
N PHE A 38 50.40 5.35 -20.14
CA PHE A 38 49.59 4.43 -19.33
C PHE A 38 48.74 5.14 -18.28
N LEU A 39 49.27 6.20 -17.64
CA LEU A 39 48.50 7.05 -16.73
C LEU A 39 47.39 7.83 -17.45
N PHE A 40 47.65 8.28 -18.68
CA PHE A 40 46.66 9.00 -19.48
C PHE A 40 45.55 8.06 -20.00
N VAL A 41 45.89 6.88 -20.51
CA VAL A 41 44.90 5.89 -20.96
C VAL A 41 44.09 5.33 -19.78
N GLY A 42 44.74 5.06 -18.65
CA GLY A 42 44.06 4.59 -17.43
C GLY A 42 43.06 5.60 -16.86
N SER A 43 43.39 6.90 -16.90
CA SER A 43 42.48 7.96 -16.44
C SER A 43 41.29 8.15 -17.38
N ILE A 44 41.46 8.04 -18.70
CA ILE A 44 40.35 8.07 -19.67
C ILE A 44 39.38 6.90 -19.40
N ILE A 45 39.88 5.68 -19.25
CA ILE A 45 39.04 4.50 -18.97
C ILE A 45 38.27 4.67 -17.65
N ALA A 46 38.94 5.17 -16.60
CA ALA A 46 38.30 5.41 -15.31
C ALA A 46 37.17 6.45 -15.41
N VAL A 47 37.39 7.55 -16.15
CA VAL A 47 36.36 8.58 -16.40
C VAL A 47 35.22 8.00 -17.23
N THR A 48 35.50 7.23 -18.28
CA THR A 48 34.46 6.58 -19.09
C THR A 48 33.61 5.60 -18.27
N VAL A 49 34.23 4.78 -17.42
CA VAL A 49 33.51 3.85 -16.51
C VAL A 49 32.69 4.62 -15.47
N TYR A 50 33.21 5.72 -14.93
CA TYR A 50 32.48 6.56 -13.98
C TYR A 50 31.27 7.23 -14.63
N LEU A 51 31.41 7.77 -15.85
CA LEU A 51 30.31 8.38 -16.61
C LEU A 51 29.24 7.35 -17.01
N LEU A 52 29.64 6.12 -17.37
CA LEU A 52 28.71 5.01 -17.62
C LEU A 52 27.94 4.62 -16.35
N LYS A 53 28.61 4.53 -15.20
CA LYS A 53 27.96 4.28 -13.90
C LYS A 53 27.01 5.42 -13.50
N LEU A 54 27.37 6.66 -13.80
CA LEU A 54 26.53 7.82 -13.53
C LEU A 54 25.28 7.80 -14.43
N HIS A 55 25.42 7.52 -15.73
CA HIS A 55 24.30 7.34 -16.65
C HIS A 55 23.36 6.21 -16.19
N ALA A 56 23.89 5.06 -15.76
CA ALA A 56 23.09 3.96 -15.25
C ALA A 56 22.31 4.36 -13.99
N ARG A 57 22.95 5.07 -13.04
CA ARG A 57 22.27 5.55 -11.82
C ARG A 57 21.20 6.60 -12.12
N VAL A 58 21.47 7.52 -13.05
CA VAL A 58 20.49 8.53 -13.47
C VAL A 58 19.33 7.87 -14.23
N ALA A 59 19.59 6.87 -15.07
CA ALA A 59 18.55 6.12 -15.76
C ALA A 59 17.65 5.33 -14.80
N ILE A 60 18.23 4.70 -13.77
CA ILE A 60 17.48 4.03 -12.69
C ILE A 60 16.64 5.04 -11.92
N LEU A 61 17.20 6.18 -11.54
CA LEU A 61 16.49 7.23 -10.81
C LEU A 61 15.34 7.82 -11.64
N ILE A 62 15.56 8.05 -12.95
CA ILE A 62 14.53 8.51 -13.87
C ILE A 62 13.47 7.43 -14.07
N GLN A 63 13.83 6.15 -14.16
CA GLN A 63 12.85 5.05 -14.19
C GLN A 63 12.02 5.01 -12.91
N GLU A 64 12.63 5.08 -11.72
CA GLU A 64 11.92 5.09 -10.44
C GLU A 64 10.99 6.30 -10.29
N VAL A 65 11.43 7.48 -10.74
CA VAL A 65 10.63 8.71 -10.74
C VAL A 65 9.49 8.64 -11.77
N LEU A 66 9.74 8.17 -12.99
CA LEU A 66 8.71 8.02 -14.02
C LEU A 66 7.73 6.90 -13.69
N ILE A 67 8.17 5.80 -13.08
CA ILE A 67 7.33 4.75 -12.52
C ILE A 67 6.45 5.39 -11.43
N ASN A 68 7.04 6.06 -10.44
CA ASN A 68 6.26 6.73 -9.39
C ASN A 68 5.25 7.74 -9.95
N ILE A 69 5.63 8.61 -10.90
CA ILE A 69 4.73 9.63 -11.48
C ILE A 69 3.62 8.96 -12.31
N ARG A 70 3.93 7.93 -13.10
CA ARG A 70 2.97 7.18 -13.91
C ARG A 70 1.96 6.43 -13.04
N TRP A 71 2.39 5.86 -11.91
CA TRP A 71 1.49 5.19 -10.97
C TRP A 71 0.70 6.18 -10.09
N ARG A 72 1.29 7.33 -9.71
CA ARG A 72 0.60 8.35 -8.89
C ARG A 72 -0.57 8.99 -9.64
N ASN A 73 -0.42 9.23 -10.94
CA ASN A 73 -1.50 9.78 -11.77
C ASN A 73 -2.53 8.71 -12.19
N PHE A 74 -2.15 7.43 -12.29
CA PHE A 74 -3.09 6.35 -12.61
C PHE A 74 -3.97 5.94 -11.41
N ILE A 75 -3.46 6.06 -10.19
CA ILE A 75 -4.24 5.82 -8.95
C ILE A 75 -5.21 6.99 -8.67
N SER A 76 -4.95 8.18 -9.22
CA SER A 76 -5.70 9.39 -8.88
C SER A 76 -6.93 9.68 -9.75
N LEU A 77 -7.05 9.11 -10.96
CA LEU A 77 -7.95 9.70 -11.98
C LEU A 77 -9.33 9.06 -12.15
N TYR A 78 -9.66 7.96 -11.46
CA TYR A 78 -11.02 7.37 -11.49
C TYR A 78 -11.45 6.76 -10.13
N GLY A 79 -11.12 7.46 -9.04
CA GLY A 79 -11.31 7.01 -7.66
C GLY A 79 -12.74 6.70 -7.23
N ARG A 80 -13.19 5.45 -7.45
CA ARG A 80 -14.27 4.81 -6.68
C ARG A 80 -13.82 3.43 -6.22
N CYS A 81 -13.67 3.30 -4.91
CA CYS A 81 -13.37 2.06 -4.20
C CYS A 81 -14.50 1.04 -4.41
N GLY A 82 -14.49 0.17 -5.42
CA GLY A 82 -15.56 -0.85 -5.57
C GLY A 82 -16.08 -1.08 -6.98
N PHE A 83 -15.59 -0.36 -8.00
CA PHE A 83 -15.73 -0.89 -9.35
C PHE A 83 -14.90 -2.17 -9.45
N ARG A 84 -15.60 -3.30 -9.50
CA ARG A 84 -15.05 -4.62 -9.78
C ARG A 84 -14.55 -4.63 -11.23
N TYR A 85 -13.41 -4.00 -11.49
CA TYR A 85 -12.61 -4.43 -12.63
C TYR A 85 -12.26 -5.89 -12.33
N ARG A 86 -12.79 -6.81 -13.13
CA ARG A 86 -12.32 -8.18 -13.18
C ARG A 86 -10.93 -8.17 -13.81
N ILE A 87 -9.96 -7.63 -13.07
CA ILE A 87 -8.56 -7.98 -13.25
C ILE A 87 -8.48 -9.35 -12.58
N THR A 88 -8.33 -10.40 -13.38
CA THR A 88 -7.93 -11.74 -12.92
C THR A 88 -6.47 -11.70 -12.46
N GLY A 89 -6.23 -10.89 -11.44
CA GLY A 89 -4.96 -10.72 -10.75
C GLY A 89 -5.32 -10.30 -9.33
N ASP A 90 -5.19 -11.24 -8.41
CA ASP A 90 -5.35 -11.07 -6.98
C ASP A 90 -4.57 -9.82 -6.52
N PHE A 91 -5.28 -8.78 -6.07
CA PHE A 91 -4.67 -7.67 -5.33
C PHE A 91 -4.60 -7.96 -3.82
N THR A 92 -4.47 -9.24 -3.47
CA THR A 92 -3.63 -9.61 -2.35
C THR A 92 -2.29 -9.91 -2.98
N ASP A 93 -1.36 -8.95 -3.01
CA ASP A 93 0.03 -9.37 -2.92
C ASP A 93 0.17 -9.79 -1.45
N PRO A 94 0.02 -11.08 -1.08
CA PRO A 94 0.60 -11.50 0.19
C PRO A 94 2.03 -11.03 0.09
N VAL A 95 2.50 -10.24 1.05
CA VAL A 95 3.90 -9.86 1.11
C VAL A 95 4.64 -11.19 1.04
N GLU A 96 5.32 -11.46 -0.09
CA GLU A 96 5.54 -12.83 -0.56
C GLU A 96 6.01 -13.72 0.60
N GLY A 97 5.17 -14.71 0.93
CA GLY A 97 5.47 -15.69 1.96
C GLY A 97 5.07 -15.36 3.40
N LEU A 98 4.44 -14.25 3.75
CA LEU A 98 3.90 -14.08 5.12
C LEU A 98 2.50 -14.70 5.25
N ILE A 99 2.36 -15.62 6.21
CA ILE A 99 1.08 -16.24 6.56
C ILE A 99 0.77 -16.01 8.05
N VAL A 100 -0.51 -15.83 8.37
CA VAL A 100 -0.99 -15.83 9.76
C VAL A 100 -1.11 -17.28 10.23
N VAL A 101 -0.50 -17.58 11.37
CA VAL A 101 -0.58 -18.89 12.03
C VAL A 101 -1.17 -18.70 13.41
N SER A 102 -2.11 -19.56 13.80
CA SER A 102 -2.67 -19.57 15.15
C SER A 102 -2.14 -20.77 15.95
N GLU A 103 -1.87 -20.55 17.23
CA GLU A 103 -1.48 -21.61 18.18
C GLU A 103 -2.16 -21.39 19.53
N ARG A 104 -2.13 -22.41 20.41
CA ARG A 104 -2.54 -22.25 21.82
C ARG A 104 -1.30 -22.06 22.68
N ASN A 105 -1.29 -21.01 23.50
CA ASN A 105 -0.22 -20.78 24.46
C ASN A 105 -0.34 -21.72 25.69
N THR A 106 0.62 -21.63 26.61
CA THR A 106 0.67 -22.47 27.83
C THR A 106 -0.54 -22.29 28.76
N ALA A 107 -1.25 -21.16 28.67
CA ALA A 107 -2.50 -20.91 29.39
C ALA A 107 -3.75 -21.39 28.60
N GLY A 108 -3.56 -22.10 27.49
CA GLY A 108 -4.65 -22.60 26.63
C GLY A 108 -5.32 -21.55 25.75
N ARG A 109 -4.85 -20.29 25.80
CA ARG A 109 -5.41 -19.17 25.01
C ARG A 109 -4.91 -19.24 23.58
N GLN A 110 -5.81 -18.98 22.63
CA GLN A 110 -5.44 -18.86 21.22
C GLN A 110 -4.67 -17.55 21.00
N VAL A 111 -3.54 -17.65 20.32
CA VAL A 111 -2.67 -16.53 19.95
C VAL A 111 -2.26 -16.69 18.49
N TYR A 112 -1.86 -15.59 17.87
CA TYR A 112 -1.51 -15.52 16.46
C TYR A 112 -0.08 -15.03 16.29
N PHE A 113 0.59 -15.49 15.24
CA PHE A 113 1.89 -14.98 14.82
C PHE A 113 2.03 -15.08 13.31
N TYR A 114 2.98 -14.32 12.75
CA TYR A 114 3.30 -14.42 11.33
C TYR A 114 4.46 -15.38 11.10
N ALA A 115 4.34 -16.24 10.11
CA ALA A 115 5.38 -17.15 9.67
C ALA A 115 5.74 -16.90 8.20
N ARG A 116 7.00 -17.17 7.84
CA ARG A 116 7.48 -17.12 6.46
C ARG A 116 7.27 -18.47 5.78
N PHE A 117 6.73 -18.45 4.58
CA PHE A 117 6.48 -19.58 3.71
C PHE A 117 7.31 -19.42 2.42
N PRO A 118 7.97 -20.49 1.95
CA PRO A 118 8.08 -21.81 2.56
C PRO A 118 9.01 -21.83 3.79
N GLY A 119 8.80 -22.80 4.69
CA GLY A 119 9.71 -23.08 5.82
C GLY A 119 9.17 -22.78 7.23
N GLY A 120 8.04 -22.08 7.36
CA GLY A 120 7.28 -21.95 8.61
C GLY A 120 8.00 -21.19 9.74
N LYS A 121 9.13 -20.53 9.47
CA LYS A 121 9.87 -19.78 10.50
C LYS A 121 9.10 -18.54 10.91
N ARG A 122 9.06 -18.22 12.21
CA ARG A 122 8.42 -16.99 12.70
C ARG A 122 9.06 -15.75 12.07
N ALA A 123 8.23 -14.85 11.57
CA ALA A 123 8.66 -13.65 10.86
C ALA A 123 9.15 -12.55 11.80
N PHE A 124 8.52 -12.42 12.97
CA PHE A 124 8.73 -11.32 13.93
C PHE A 124 9.31 -11.81 15.25
N GLY A 125 10.23 -12.78 15.18
CA GLY A 125 10.80 -13.42 16.37
C GLY A 125 9.73 -14.13 17.20
N ASN A 126 9.69 -13.87 18.51
CA ASN A 126 8.73 -14.46 19.44
C ASN A 126 7.46 -13.61 19.65
N ARG A 127 7.28 -12.55 18.86
CA ARG A 127 6.11 -11.69 18.99
C ARG A 127 4.84 -12.45 18.60
N VAL A 128 3.83 -12.34 19.45
CA VAL A 128 2.50 -12.93 19.28
C VAL A 128 1.44 -11.88 19.47
N PHE A 129 0.28 -12.10 18.85
CA PHE A 129 -0.84 -11.19 18.84
C PHE A 129 -2.09 -11.90 19.36
N ASP A 130 -2.98 -11.16 20.02
CA ASP A 130 -4.31 -11.63 20.39
C ASP A 130 -5.23 -11.74 19.17
N VAL A 131 -5.00 -10.88 18.17
CA VAL A 131 -5.63 -10.93 16.83
C VAL A 131 -4.58 -10.58 15.79
N ALA A 132 -4.54 -11.31 14.68
CA ALA A 132 -3.74 -10.96 13.51
C ALA A 132 -4.53 -11.27 12.25
N ARG A 133 -4.55 -10.32 11.30
CA ARG A 133 -5.19 -10.47 10.00
C ARG A 133 -4.16 -10.51 8.87
N ASP A 134 -4.62 -10.87 7.68
CA ASP A 134 -3.77 -10.87 6.50
C ASP A 134 -3.34 -9.45 6.13
N PHE A 135 -2.23 -9.35 5.41
CA PHE A 135 -1.78 -8.07 4.86
C PHE A 135 -2.72 -7.64 3.72
N GLN A 136 -3.29 -6.45 3.84
CA GLN A 136 -4.11 -5.78 2.85
C GLN A 136 -3.53 -4.39 2.62
N GLU A 137 -3.32 -4.02 1.35
CA GLU A 137 -2.69 -2.73 0.97
C GLU A 137 -1.33 -2.48 1.67
N GLY A 138 -0.55 -3.54 1.90
CA GLY A 138 0.78 -3.48 2.52
C GLY A 138 0.79 -3.36 4.05
N MET A 139 -0.36 -3.46 4.71
CA MET A 139 -0.47 -3.41 6.17
C MET A 139 -1.38 -4.52 6.70
N ALA A 140 -1.15 -4.98 7.94
CA ALA A 140 -2.01 -5.96 8.58
C ALA A 140 -2.56 -5.44 9.90
N ALA A 141 -3.86 -5.62 10.12
CA ALA A 141 -4.51 -5.32 11.38
C ALA A 141 -4.11 -6.36 12.45
N VAL A 142 -3.62 -5.86 13.58
CA VAL A 142 -3.22 -6.69 14.73
C VAL A 142 -3.77 -6.12 16.03
N LYS A 143 -3.89 -6.98 17.04
CA LYS A 143 -4.21 -6.61 18.42
C LYS A 143 -3.23 -7.29 19.36
N GLU A 144 -2.61 -6.51 20.23
CA GLU A 144 -1.72 -7.01 21.29
C GLU A 144 -1.83 -6.13 22.54
N LYS A 145 -1.31 -6.64 23.66
CA LYS A 145 -1.11 -5.87 24.88
C LYS A 145 -0.03 -4.80 24.66
N TRP A 146 -0.41 -3.54 24.71
CA TRP A 146 0.50 -2.39 24.67
C TRP A 146 0.68 -1.79 26.07
N SER A 147 1.75 -1.02 26.29
CA SER A 147 2.14 -0.30 27.53
C SER A 147 1.16 -0.40 28.70
N ALA A 148 1.59 -1.05 29.79
CA ALA A 148 0.78 -1.35 31.00
C ALA A 148 -0.34 -2.40 30.80
N GLY A 149 -0.32 -3.17 29.70
CA GLY A 149 -1.24 -4.30 29.50
C GLY A 149 -2.59 -3.91 28.91
N VAL A 150 -2.70 -2.73 28.29
CA VAL A 150 -3.90 -2.26 27.63
C VAL A 150 -4.00 -2.91 26.25
N ASP A 151 -5.13 -3.56 25.97
CA ASP A 151 -5.41 -4.13 24.66
C ASP A 151 -5.45 -3.04 23.60
N SER A 152 -4.58 -3.15 22.60
CA SER A 152 -4.43 -2.12 21.59
C SER A 152 -4.41 -2.72 20.19
N ALA A 153 -5.34 -2.26 19.37
CA ALA A 153 -5.43 -2.59 17.96
C ALA A 153 -4.75 -1.51 17.10
N PHE A 154 -4.00 -1.92 16.09
CA PHE A 154 -3.29 -1.05 15.15
C PHE A 154 -2.80 -1.86 13.95
N HIS A 155 -2.19 -1.18 12.98
CA HIS A 155 -1.62 -1.83 11.80
C HIS A 155 -0.11 -2.00 11.90
N ILE A 156 0.40 -3.09 11.36
CA ILE A 156 1.85 -3.34 11.20
C ILE A 156 2.22 -3.42 9.71
N TYR A 157 3.47 -3.06 9.42
CA TYR A 157 4.10 -3.33 8.14
C TYR A 157 4.61 -4.79 8.07
N PRO A 158 5.02 -5.26 6.88
CA PRO A 158 5.45 -6.65 6.70
C PRO A 158 6.80 -7.00 7.34
N ASP A 159 7.54 -6.00 7.80
CA ASP A 159 8.71 -6.17 8.67
C ASP A 159 8.34 -6.26 10.16
N GLY A 160 7.05 -6.16 10.48
CA GLY A 160 6.49 -6.24 11.83
C GLY A 160 6.48 -4.92 12.57
N ARG A 161 7.05 -3.83 12.05
CA ARG A 161 7.03 -2.55 12.77
C ARG A 161 5.62 -1.95 12.76
N PRO A 162 5.17 -1.27 13.82
CA PRO A 162 3.92 -0.52 13.80
C PRO A 162 3.90 0.48 12.64
N ALA A 163 2.79 0.55 11.92
CA ALA A 163 2.64 1.47 10.80
C ALA A 163 2.58 2.94 11.26
N TYR A 164 2.06 3.15 12.47
CA TYR A 164 1.87 4.46 13.11
C TYR A 164 1.82 4.32 14.65
N LYS A 165 1.74 5.45 15.36
CA LYS A 165 1.84 5.51 16.83
C LYS A 165 0.51 5.32 17.56
N GLN A 166 -0.60 5.64 16.90
CA GLN A 166 -1.96 5.58 17.43
C GLN A 166 -2.34 4.14 17.77
N ARG A 167 -3.22 3.99 18.77
CA ARG A 167 -3.75 2.72 19.26
C ARG A 167 -5.25 2.86 19.46
N TYR A 168 -5.99 1.83 19.10
CA TYR A 168 -7.45 1.81 19.07
C TYR A 168 -8.00 0.60 19.83
N GLY A 169 -9.29 0.61 20.14
CA GLY A 169 -9.95 -0.59 20.68
C GLY A 169 -10.09 -1.70 19.62
N TYR A 170 -10.19 -1.28 18.35
CA TYR A 170 -10.27 -2.12 17.16
C TYR A 170 -9.77 -1.36 15.93
N VAL A 171 -9.21 -2.09 14.96
CA VAL A 171 -9.02 -1.64 13.59
C VAL A 171 -9.49 -2.71 12.59
N GLY A 172 -10.15 -2.28 11.53
CA GLY A 172 -10.50 -3.04 10.34
C GLY A 172 -9.30 -3.18 9.40
N ASP A 173 -9.47 -3.91 8.31
CA ASP A 173 -8.42 -3.99 7.28
C ASP A 173 -8.40 -2.71 6.45
N PHE A 174 -7.24 -2.34 5.92
CA PHE A 174 -7.17 -1.27 4.93
C PHE A 174 -7.81 -1.71 3.62
N ARG A 175 -8.79 -0.94 3.17
CA ARG A 175 -9.39 -1.03 1.84
C ARG A 175 -9.55 0.38 1.30
N CYS A 176 -9.05 0.61 0.10
CA CYS A 176 -9.02 1.89 -0.57
C CYS A 176 -8.42 3.00 0.31
N ARG A 177 -7.30 2.69 0.97
CA ARG A 177 -6.57 3.59 1.88
C ARG A 177 -7.42 4.12 3.03
N ARG A 178 -8.44 3.37 3.45
CA ARG A 178 -9.25 3.62 4.64
C ARG A 178 -9.37 2.33 5.43
N ALA A 179 -9.37 2.44 6.75
CA ALA A 179 -9.70 1.33 7.64
C ALA A 179 -10.69 1.83 8.67
N VAL A 180 -11.62 0.98 9.08
CA VAL A 180 -12.49 1.26 10.23
C VAL A 180 -11.67 1.23 11.51
N ALA A 181 -11.92 2.12 12.44
CA ALA A 181 -11.37 2.06 13.78
C ALA A 181 -12.44 2.45 14.80
N HIS A 182 -12.23 2.07 16.06
CA HIS A 182 -13.02 2.64 17.15
C HIS A 182 -12.18 3.04 18.36
N LEU A 183 -12.73 4.00 19.10
CA LEU A 183 -12.29 4.36 20.44
C LEU A 183 -13.44 4.15 21.42
N VAL A 184 -13.09 3.98 22.69
CA VAL A 184 -14.06 3.90 23.78
C VAL A 184 -13.89 5.16 24.62
N ASP A 185 -14.97 5.90 24.85
CA ASP A 185 -14.94 7.08 25.71
C ASP A 185 -14.98 6.71 27.21
N ASN A 186 -14.86 7.72 28.08
CA ASN A 186 -14.85 7.53 29.53
C ASN A 186 -16.17 6.94 30.09
N ASN A 187 -17.26 7.03 29.33
CA ASN A 187 -18.57 6.49 29.71
C ASN A 187 -18.76 5.05 29.18
N GLY A 188 -17.78 4.50 28.47
CA GLY A 188 -17.86 3.17 27.86
C GLY A 188 -18.55 3.15 26.49
N THR A 189 -18.86 4.32 25.90
CA THR A 189 -19.45 4.38 24.56
C THR A 189 -18.39 4.09 23.52
N VAL A 190 -18.71 3.23 22.56
CA VAL A 190 -17.84 2.91 21.43
C VAL A 190 -18.15 3.85 20.27
N TRP A 191 -17.13 4.57 19.81
CA TRP A 191 -17.23 5.52 18.71
C TRP A 191 -16.44 5.01 17.51
N TRP A 192 -17.13 4.83 16.39
CA TRP A 192 -16.57 4.30 15.15
C TRP A 192 -16.29 5.42 14.15
N PHE A 193 -15.21 5.27 13.40
CA PHE A 193 -14.76 6.22 12.37
C PHE A 193 -13.80 5.53 11.42
N HIS A 194 -13.37 6.26 10.39
CA HIS A 194 -12.35 5.79 9.46
C HIS A 194 -11.00 6.44 9.75
N ILE A 195 -9.93 5.68 9.58
CA ILE A 195 -8.55 6.16 9.67
C ILE A 195 -7.84 6.08 8.31
N GLY A 196 -6.90 6.99 8.10
CA GLY A 196 -5.95 6.94 7.00
C GLY A 196 -4.77 6.00 7.28
N PRO A 197 -3.90 5.75 6.27
CA PRO A 197 -2.71 4.90 6.41
C PRO A 197 -1.68 5.41 7.43
N ASP A 198 -1.75 6.69 7.77
CA ASP A 198 -0.94 7.33 8.81
C ASP A 198 -1.51 7.13 10.22
N GLY A 199 -2.66 6.47 10.32
CA GLY A 199 -3.34 6.19 11.59
C GLY A 199 -4.01 7.41 12.19
N HIS A 200 -4.33 8.46 11.44
CA HIS A 200 -5.18 9.55 11.94
C HIS A 200 -6.62 9.35 11.45
N PRO A 201 -7.63 9.83 12.21
CA PRO A 201 -8.99 9.93 11.71
C PRO A 201 -9.03 10.66 10.36
N ALA A 202 -9.79 10.13 9.40
CA ALA A 202 -9.94 10.73 8.08
C ALA A 202 -10.76 12.03 8.11
N TYR A 203 -11.54 12.22 9.17
CA TYR A 203 -12.44 13.34 9.43
C TYR A 203 -12.70 13.44 10.96
N SER A 204 -13.39 14.49 11.42
CA SER A 204 -13.59 14.78 12.85
C SER A 204 -14.78 14.06 13.49
N GLU A 205 -15.78 13.72 12.69
CA GLU A 205 -17.05 13.17 13.13
C GLU A 205 -16.90 11.74 13.66
N LEU A 206 -17.69 11.41 14.68
CA LEU A 206 -17.75 10.09 15.29
C LEU A 206 -19.15 9.51 15.13
N TYR A 207 -19.23 8.21 14.88
CA TYR A 207 -20.47 7.52 14.58
C TYR A 207 -20.73 6.36 15.52
N LEU A 208 -22.00 5.99 15.68
CA LEU A 208 -22.37 4.78 16.43
C LEU A 208 -21.96 3.51 15.68
N LEU A 209 -21.96 3.54 14.34
CA LEU A 209 -21.50 2.47 13.47
C LEU A 209 -20.95 3.05 12.16
N VAL A 210 -19.98 2.37 11.55
CA VAL A 210 -19.50 2.65 10.18
C VAL A 210 -19.27 1.33 9.44
N SER A 211 -19.51 1.31 8.12
CA SER A 211 -19.14 0.19 7.24
C SER A 211 -17.78 0.44 6.59
N ASP A 212 -17.17 -0.58 6.00
CA ASP A 212 -16.09 -0.36 5.03
C ASP A 212 -16.59 0.47 3.83
N TYR A 213 -15.65 1.05 3.07
CA TYR A 213 -15.97 1.74 1.82
C TYR A 213 -16.35 0.73 0.72
N SER A 214 -17.47 0.99 0.07
CA SER A 214 -17.95 0.34 -1.15
C SER A 214 -18.39 1.38 -2.18
N GLU A 215 -18.00 1.15 -3.42
CA GLU A 215 -18.06 2.08 -4.56
C GLU A 215 -17.60 3.53 -4.31
N GLY A 216 -16.67 3.72 -3.36
CA GLY A 216 -16.16 5.03 -2.96
C GLY A 216 -16.92 5.69 -1.81
N PHE A 217 -17.87 4.97 -1.21
CA PHE A 217 -18.78 5.48 -0.18
C PHE A 217 -18.83 4.53 1.02
N ALA A 218 -19.02 5.07 2.22
CA ALA A 218 -19.29 4.27 3.41
C ALA A 218 -20.64 4.67 3.99
N ARG A 219 -21.39 3.72 4.53
CA ARG A 219 -22.56 4.05 5.36
C ARG A 219 -22.12 4.25 6.81
N VAL A 220 -22.73 5.23 7.45
CA VAL A 220 -22.46 5.58 8.84
C VAL A 220 -23.77 5.80 9.57
N GLN A 221 -23.81 5.40 10.84
CA GLN A 221 -24.97 5.62 11.71
C GLN A 221 -24.66 6.72 12.71
N ASP A 222 -25.43 7.79 12.67
CA ASP A 222 -25.30 8.91 13.61
C ASP A 222 -25.89 8.60 14.99
N THR A 223 -25.80 9.58 15.90
CA THR A 223 -26.31 9.46 17.28
C THR A 223 -27.83 9.34 17.35
N ASP A 224 -28.56 9.75 16.32
CA ASP A 224 -30.01 9.61 16.21
C ASP A 224 -30.41 8.25 15.63
N ARG A 225 -29.43 7.34 15.48
CA ARG A 225 -29.56 6.00 14.90
C ARG A 225 -30.01 6.00 13.44
N LYS A 226 -29.80 7.10 12.73
CA LYS A 226 -30.10 7.20 11.30
C LYS A 226 -28.84 6.90 10.48
N TRP A 227 -29.03 6.19 9.39
CA TRP A 227 -27.99 5.88 8.43
C TRP A 227 -27.82 6.99 7.40
N ARG A 228 -26.58 7.32 7.11
CA ARG A 228 -26.15 8.26 6.06
C ARG A 228 -25.03 7.64 5.24
N TYR A 229 -24.76 8.22 4.07
CA TYR A 229 -23.61 7.82 3.26
C TYR A 229 -22.62 8.96 3.16
N ILE A 230 -21.34 8.65 3.36
CA ILE A 230 -20.24 9.61 3.34
C ILE A 230 -19.21 9.24 2.28
N LYS A 231 -18.52 10.27 1.78
CA LYS A 231 -17.31 10.16 0.96
C LYS A 231 -16.09 9.88 1.85
N ALA A 232 -14.95 9.60 1.21
CA ALA A 232 -13.67 9.30 1.89
C ALA A 232 -13.12 10.45 2.75
N ASP A 233 -13.58 11.68 2.52
CA ASP A 233 -13.27 12.88 3.28
C ASP A 233 -14.24 13.13 4.46
N GLY A 234 -15.23 12.25 4.66
CA GLY A 234 -16.24 12.38 5.71
C GLY A 234 -17.48 13.18 5.32
N GLU A 235 -17.46 13.86 4.17
CA GLU A 235 -18.61 14.65 3.75
C GLU A 235 -19.77 13.75 3.29
N PRO A 236 -21.02 14.05 3.69
CA PRO A 236 -22.20 13.37 3.16
C PRO A 236 -22.27 13.46 1.64
N ILE A 237 -22.69 12.38 0.98
CA ILE A 237 -22.91 12.39 -0.48
C ILE A 237 -24.15 13.22 -0.84
N PHE A 238 -25.15 13.22 0.04
CA PHE A 238 -26.40 13.95 -0.09
C PHE A 238 -27.02 14.17 1.30
N ASP A 239 -27.92 15.14 1.41
CA ASP A 239 -28.54 15.54 2.68
C ASP A 239 -29.83 14.74 2.97
N LYS A 240 -29.68 13.43 3.12
CA LYS A 240 -30.78 12.54 3.51
C LYS A 240 -30.27 11.44 4.42
N SER A 241 -31.06 11.08 5.42
CA SER A 241 -30.80 9.96 6.32
C SER A 241 -31.94 8.93 6.27
N TYR A 242 -31.64 7.71 6.70
CA TYR A 242 -32.51 6.54 6.57
C TYR A 242 -32.58 5.74 7.87
N ASP A 243 -33.64 4.97 8.07
CA ASP A 243 -33.79 4.05 9.20
C ASP A 243 -32.98 2.76 9.02
N GLY A 244 -32.73 2.38 7.77
CA GLY A 244 -31.84 1.28 7.39
C GLY A 244 -31.13 1.57 6.09
N ALA A 245 -29.92 1.03 5.91
CA ALA A 245 -29.10 1.24 4.72
C ALA A 245 -28.20 0.03 4.44
N GLU A 246 -28.19 -0.42 3.18
CA GLU A 246 -27.22 -1.37 2.63
C GLU A 246 -26.04 -0.64 1.97
N ASP A 247 -24.93 -1.33 1.72
CA ASP A 247 -23.77 -0.72 1.06
C ASP A 247 -24.08 -0.50 -0.43
N PHE A 248 -23.43 0.50 -1.05
CA PHE A 248 -23.56 0.69 -2.50
C PHE A 248 -22.94 -0.50 -3.27
N SER A 249 -23.68 -1.00 -4.25
CA SER A 249 -23.26 -2.04 -5.18
C SER A 249 -23.99 -1.88 -6.52
N GLY A 250 -23.26 -1.85 -7.62
CA GLY A 250 -23.79 -1.58 -8.96
C GLY A 250 -24.30 -0.15 -9.14
N GLY A 251 -23.83 0.81 -8.35
CA GLY A 251 -24.30 2.21 -8.37
C GLY A 251 -25.60 2.44 -7.58
N GLU A 252 -26.10 1.42 -6.88
CA GLU A 252 -27.36 1.43 -6.14
C GLU A 252 -27.18 0.95 -4.70
N ALA A 253 -28.05 1.40 -3.81
CA ALA A 253 -28.13 0.89 -2.45
C ALA A 253 -29.60 0.76 -2.01
N ARG A 254 -29.89 -0.26 -1.21
CA ARG A 254 -31.19 -0.41 -0.56
C ARG A 254 -31.22 0.44 0.70
N VAL A 255 -32.29 1.20 0.87
CA VAL A 255 -32.54 2.00 2.07
C VAL A 255 -33.96 1.79 2.57
N MET A 256 -34.15 1.98 3.88
CA MET A 256 -35.43 1.83 4.56
C MET A 256 -35.76 3.13 5.30
N ILE A 257 -37.03 3.54 5.24
CA ILE A 257 -37.62 4.60 6.05
C ILE A 257 -38.90 4.11 6.68
N TYR A 258 -39.25 4.59 7.87
CA TYR A 258 -40.58 4.37 8.44
C TYR A 258 -41.57 5.43 7.96
N SER A 259 -42.79 5.01 7.59
CA SER A 259 -43.91 5.93 7.35
C SER A 259 -44.43 6.53 8.67
N GLU A 260 -45.31 7.53 8.58
CA GLU A 260 -45.99 8.10 9.74
C GLU A 260 -46.77 7.04 10.54
N ASP A 261 -47.32 6.03 9.85
CA ASP A 261 -48.01 4.88 10.45
C ASP A 261 -47.07 3.80 11.03
N GLY A 262 -45.75 4.04 10.99
CA GLY A 262 -44.74 3.10 11.50
C GLY A 262 -44.48 1.88 10.61
N GLN A 263 -44.94 1.90 9.35
CA GLN A 263 -44.68 0.81 8.40
C GLN A 263 -43.31 1.02 7.72
N PRO A 264 -42.46 -0.02 7.62
CA PRO A 264 -41.19 0.11 6.92
C PRO A 264 -41.42 0.17 5.42
N ASN A 265 -40.87 1.19 4.77
CA ASN A 265 -40.82 1.33 3.32
C ASN A 265 -39.37 1.21 2.85
N THR A 266 -39.12 0.25 1.97
CA THR A 266 -37.79 -0.02 1.43
C THR A 266 -37.73 0.40 -0.04
N MET A 267 -36.68 1.13 -0.42
CA MET A 267 -36.46 1.58 -1.80
C MET A 267 -35.00 1.44 -2.22
N LEU A 268 -34.76 1.37 -3.52
CA LEU A 268 -33.41 1.52 -4.08
C LEU A 268 -33.12 2.99 -4.35
N ILE A 269 -31.93 3.43 -3.98
CA ILE A 269 -31.40 4.75 -4.33
C ILE A 269 -30.14 4.60 -5.17
N ASN A 270 -29.92 5.54 -6.09
CA ASN A 270 -28.64 5.64 -6.80
C ASN A 270 -27.62 6.45 -5.98
N THR A 271 -26.39 6.60 -6.52
CA THR A 271 -25.31 7.37 -5.86
C THR A 271 -25.59 8.88 -5.71
N GLN A 272 -26.75 9.39 -6.15
CA GLN A 272 -27.21 10.76 -5.91
C GLN A 272 -28.32 10.82 -4.84
N GLY A 273 -28.67 9.69 -4.22
CA GLY A 273 -29.76 9.59 -3.24
C GLY A 273 -31.15 9.61 -3.87
N LYS A 274 -31.26 9.52 -5.21
CA LYS A 274 -32.54 9.51 -5.91
C LYS A 274 -33.09 8.09 -6.01
N PRO A 275 -34.40 7.87 -5.77
CA PRO A 275 -35.02 6.58 -5.97
C PRO A 275 -34.85 6.08 -7.40
N VAL A 276 -34.51 4.80 -7.58
CA VAL A 276 -34.31 4.16 -8.90
C VAL A 276 -35.58 3.46 -9.41
N GLY A 277 -36.58 3.29 -8.54
CA GLY A 277 -37.86 2.64 -8.80
C GLY A 277 -38.30 1.85 -7.57
N SER A 278 -39.61 1.66 -7.39
CA SER A 278 -40.16 0.76 -6.36
C SER A 278 -40.20 -0.66 -6.91
N PHE A 279 -39.85 -1.64 -6.08
CA PHE A 279 -40.24 -3.02 -6.34
C PHE A 279 -41.76 -3.11 -6.13
N GLU A 280 -42.52 -3.35 -7.21
CA GLU A 280 -43.92 -3.80 -7.12
C GLU A 280 -43.99 -5.26 -6.64
#